data_AF-A0A1E1LUW1-F1
#
_entry.id   AF-A0A1E1LUW1-F1
#
_cell.length_a   1.000
_cell.length_b   1.000
_cell.length_c   1.000
_cell.angle_alpha   90.00
_cell.angle_beta   90.00
_cell.angle_gamma   90.00
#
_symmetry.space_group_name_H-M   'P 1'
#
loop_
_entity.id
_entity.type
_entity.pdbx_description
1 polymer ?
#
loop_
_entity_poly.entity_id
_entity_poly.type
_entity_poly.pdbx_seq_one_letter_code
_entity_poly.pdbx_strand_id
1 'polypeptide(L)'
;MTSQPPSSFTLKKSRILQALSVPISEYDDLSPKGSIDVGIRELIDEINALEGCVTTSSCAGRISVFLEGKRKLKGAGGVERGIEAGEEGGDRGEEEGVEGERESGENERTATAAGVGGKGGGGRWLFVSHDPVDIRKGVERSGSESGSGEGRKSCGGKDSWTELMGMQRLEGRDEEVQVLMESSRIEKRLVHFKFEPMILHILTASLQQAQLVLSAALQAGFRESGALNLTPSSGNNEPPIPMVGIRSMGLALESVIGFEDQGREICMVPEWQLRHMIEVSNQRFVENTKRIERFRTLLLEMSESGMGKERKGDGREWEDAGARRERKKAEGMRRAEELRVSRERDGLIGDTEEVLDLDSLDQNS
;
A
#
# COMPACT_ATOMS: atom_id res chain seq x y z
N MET A 1 -23.92 5.49 24.31
CA MET A 1 -25.13 4.92 23.66
C MET A 1 -24.70 4.43 22.29
N THR A 2 -24.59 3.12 22.08
CA THR A 2 -24.34 2.55 20.75
C THR A 2 -25.59 2.78 19.91
N SER A 3 -25.57 3.79 19.05
CA SER A 3 -26.65 3.97 18.07
C SER A 3 -26.57 2.82 17.09
N GLN A 4 -27.69 2.11 16.88
CA GLN A 4 -27.78 1.14 15.80
C GLN A 4 -27.34 1.78 14.47
N PRO A 5 -26.68 1.04 13.57
CA PRO A 5 -26.31 1.55 12.26
C PRO A 5 -27.53 2.11 11.52
N PRO A 6 -27.37 3.19 10.73
CA PRO A 6 -28.44 3.69 9.88
C PRO A 6 -28.99 2.59 8.97
N SER A 7 -30.31 2.57 8.74
CA SER A 7 -30.95 1.59 7.85
C SER A 7 -30.35 1.60 6.44
N SER A 8 -29.97 2.78 5.94
CA SER A 8 -29.29 2.97 4.66
C SER A 8 -27.94 2.25 4.62
N PHE A 9 -27.19 2.22 5.73
CA PHE A 9 -25.96 1.43 5.85
C PHE A 9 -26.26 -0.07 5.91
N THR A 10 -27.17 -0.51 6.77
CA THR A 10 -27.51 -1.94 6.93
C THR A 10 -27.95 -2.57 5.62
N LEU A 11 -28.73 -1.84 4.82
CA LEU A 11 -29.19 -2.29 3.52
C LEU A 11 -28.05 -2.37 2.48
N LYS A 12 -27.14 -1.39 2.47
CA LYS A 12 -25.90 -1.45 1.64
C LYS A 12 -25.00 -2.61 2.05
N LYS A 13 -24.78 -2.80 3.36
CA LYS A 13 -23.98 -3.90 3.91
C LYS A 13 -24.54 -5.25 3.48
N SER A 14 -25.84 -5.46 3.62
CA SER A 14 -26.50 -6.71 3.18
C SER A 14 -26.26 -6.99 1.70
N ARG A 15 -26.43 -5.99 0.82
CA ARG A 15 -26.17 -6.14 -0.62
C ARG A 15 -24.71 -6.47 -0.93
N ILE A 16 -23.76 -5.82 -0.25
CA ILE A 16 -22.32 -6.06 -0.45
C ILE A 16 -21.95 -7.48 0.03
N LEU A 17 -22.45 -7.92 1.18
CA LEU A 17 -22.20 -9.26 1.69
C LEU A 17 -22.80 -10.34 0.78
N GLN A 18 -23.99 -10.09 0.20
CA GLN A 18 -24.57 -10.98 -0.80
C GLN A 18 -23.67 -11.10 -2.04
N ALA A 19 -23.15 -9.97 -2.55
CA ALA A 19 -22.20 -9.98 -3.66
C ALA A 19 -20.89 -10.71 -3.33
N LEU A 20 -20.40 -10.60 -2.09
CA LEU A 20 -19.20 -11.30 -1.60
C LEU A 20 -19.43 -12.80 -1.32
N SER A 21 -20.69 -13.24 -1.20
CA SER A 21 -21.05 -14.63 -0.88
C SER A 21 -21.18 -15.55 -2.10
N VAL A 22 -21.02 -15.00 -3.31
CA VAL A 22 -21.05 -15.76 -4.56
C VAL A 22 -19.78 -16.62 -4.66
N PRO A 23 -19.86 -17.87 -5.16
CA PRO A 23 -18.70 -18.74 -5.33
C PRO A 23 -17.57 -18.08 -6.12
N ILE A 24 -16.33 -18.43 -5.75
CA ILE A 24 -15.06 -17.88 -6.26
C ILE A 24 -14.96 -17.83 -7.81
N SER A 25 -15.71 -18.68 -8.51
CA SER A 25 -15.76 -18.74 -9.98
C SER A 25 -16.49 -17.57 -10.65
N GLU A 26 -17.24 -16.74 -9.91
CA GLU A 26 -18.10 -15.68 -10.47
C GLU A 26 -17.86 -14.30 -9.82
N TYR A 27 -16.80 -14.14 -9.02
CA TYR A 27 -16.53 -12.88 -8.31
C TYR A 27 -15.61 -11.96 -9.12
N ASP A 28 -16.16 -10.93 -9.75
CA ASP A 28 -15.36 -9.87 -10.40
C ASP A 28 -14.87 -8.85 -9.36
N ASP A 29 -13.81 -9.17 -8.62
CA ASP A 29 -13.02 -8.14 -7.94
C ASP A 29 -12.37 -7.22 -8.99
N LEU A 30 -12.32 -5.91 -8.71
CA LEU A 30 -11.53 -4.96 -9.51
C LEU A 30 -10.01 -5.25 -9.40
N SER A 31 -9.61 -6.10 -8.46
CA SER A 31 -8.30 -6.75 -8.45
C SER A 31 -8.16 -7.75 -9.60
N PRO A 32 -7.03 -7.79 -10.34
CA PRO A 32 -6.79 -8.73 -11.46
C PRO A 32 -7.01 -10.23 -11.16
N LYS A 33 -7.17 -10.61 -9.88
CA LYS A 33 -7.34 -11.98 -9.42
C LYS A 33 -8.79 -12.49 -9.45
N GLY A 34 -9.79 -11.61 -9.49
CA GLY A 34 -11.21 -12.03 -9.47
C GLY A 34 -11.59 -12.89 -8.26
N SER A 35 -10.87 -12.75 -7.14
CA SER A 35 -11.16 -13.47 -5.90
C SER A 35 -10.47 -12.82 -4.72
N ILE A 36 -11.07 -12.94 -3.54
CA ILE A 36 -10.48 -12.49 -2.28
C ILE A 36 -9.19 -13.27 -2.04
N ASP A 37 -8.11 -12.55 -1.72
CA ASP A 37 -6.84 -13.18 -1.34
C ASP A 37 -6.98 -13.98 -0.05
N VAL A 38 -6.63 -15.27 -0.10
CA VAL A 38 -6.67 -16.19 1.04
C VAL A 38 -5.94 -15.62 2.26
N GLY A 39 -4.83 -14.92 2.05
CA GLY A 39 -4.01 -14.34 3.13
C GLY A 39 -4.69 -13.25 3.96
N ILE A 40 -5.82 -12.67 3.52
CA ILE A 40 -6.59 -11.67 4.29
C ILE A 40 -8.06 -12.04 4.47
N ARG A 41 -8.45 -13.28 4.12
CA ARG A 41 -9.84 -13.72 4.20
C ARG A 41 -10.39 -13.64 5.63
N GLU A 42 -9.63 -14.12 6.61
CA GLU A 42 -10.00 -14.05 8.02
C GLU A 42 -10.23 -12.60 8.48
N LEU A 43 -9.31 -11.70 8.13
CA LEU A 43 -9.45 -10.27 8.45
C LEU A 43 -10.71 -9.68 7.83
N ILE A 44 -11.01 -10.00 6.57
CA ILE A 44 -12.21 -9.53 5.88
C ILE A 44 -13.47 -10.03 6.60
N ASP A 45 -13.50 -11.31 6.99
CA ASP A 45 -14.65 -11.91 7.67
C ASP A 45 -14.88 -11.28 9.05
N GLU A 46 -13.82 -11.00 9.80
CA GLU A 46 -13.87 -10.30 11.08
C GLU A 46 -14.35 -8.85 10.94
N ILE A 47 -13.82 -8.09 9.96
CA ILE A 47 -14.29 -6.73 9.69
C ILE A 47 -15.78 -6.74 9.34
N ASN A 48 -16.21 -7.69 8.52
CA ASN A 48 -17.60 -7.81 8.09
C ASN A 48 -18.54 -8.28 9.21
N ALA A 49 -18.02 -8.96 10.24
CA ALA A 49 -18.77 -9.29 11.44
C ALA A 49 -19.07 -8.05 12.32
N LEU A 50 -18.27 -6.98 12.24
CA LEU A 50 -18.52 -5.74 12.98
C LEU A 50 -19.79 -5.04 12.45
N GLU A 51 -20.76 -4.77 13.32
CA GLU A 51 -22.08 -4.23 12.94
C GLU A 51 -21.96 -2.97 12.05
N GLY A 52 -21.01 -2.08 12.38
CA GLY A 52 -20.79 -0.81 11.69
C GLY A 52 -19.80 -0.81 10.52
N CYS A 53 -19.29 -1.95 10.07
CA CYS A 53 -18.29 -2.04 8.98
C CYS A 53 -18.68 -3.04 7.90
N VAL A 54 -18.25 -2.78 6.66
CA VAL A 54 -18.26 -3.77 5.56
C VAL A 54 -17.14 -3.48 4.56
N THR A 55 -16.45 -4.52 4.09
CA THR A 55 -15.39 -4.41 3.06
C THR A 55 -15.99 -4.39 1.66
N THR A 56 -15.48 -3.55 0.75
CA THR A 56 -15.97 -3.49 -0.66
C THR A 56 -14.97 -3.97 -1.69
N SER A 57 -13.66 -3.83 -1.45
CA SER A 57 -12.59 -4.33 -2.32
C SER A 57 -11.32 -4.55 -1.50
N SER A 58 -10.53 -5.55 -1.86
CA SER A 58 -9.39 -5.98 -1.05
C SER A 58 -8.26 -6.59 -1.89
N CYS A 59 -7.01 -6.37 -1.47
CA CYS A 59 -5.84 -7.09 -1.98
C CYS A 59 -4.89 -7.30 -0.81
N ALA A 60 -4.37 -8.51 -0.61
CA ALA A 60 -3.45 -8.82 0.49
C ALA A 60 -2.06 -8.20 0.29
N GLY A 61 -1.73 -7.86 -0.96
CA GLY A 61 -0.42 -7.46 -1.41
C GLY A 61 0.03 -8.36 -2.57
N ARG A 62 0.85 -7.83 -3.47
CA ARG A 62 1.29 -8.56 -4.66
C ARG A 62 2.64 -8.10 -5.18
N ILE A 63 3.33 -9.02 -5.84
CA ILE A 63 4.38 -8.73 -6.82
C ILE A 63 3.75 -8.75 -8.20
N SER A 64 4.18 -7.85 -9.06
CA SER A 64 3.76 -7.83 -10.44
C SER A 64 4.82 -7.33 -11.39
N VAL A 65 4.74 -7.82 -12.62
CA VAL A 65 5.45 -7.26 -13.76
C VAL A 65 4.42 -6.95 -14.84
N PHE A 66 4.45 -5.73 -15.37
CA PHE A 66 3.51 -5.30 -16.40
C PHE A 66 4.16 -4.34 -17.38
N LEU A 67 3.66 -4.37 -18.62
CA LEU A 67 3.95 -3.37 -19.63
C LEU A 67 2.94 -2.22 -19.51
N GLU A 68 3.41 -0.98 -19.43
CA GLU A 68 2.54 0.20 -19.28
C GLU A 68 1.72 0.48 -20.55
N GLY A 69 0.54 1.08 -20.39
CA GLY A 69 -0.28 1.52 -21.53
C GLY A 69 0.36 2.67 -22.32
N LYS A 70 0.00 2.81 -23.59
CA LYS A 70 0.41 3.96 -24.41
C LYS A 70 -0.20 5.24 -23.83
N ARG A 71 0.64 6.23 -23.51
CA ARG A 71 0.17 7.59 -23.21
C ARG A 71 -0.41 8.18 -24.48
N LYS A 72 -1.63 8.73 -24.42
CA LYS A 72 -2.10 9.66 -25.46
C LYS A 72 -1.23 10.90 -25.36
N LEU A 73 -0.37 11.13 -26.35
CA LEU A 73 0.25 12.44 -26.55
C LEU A 73 -0.90 13.43 -26.75
N LYS A 74 -1.13 14.33 -25.80
CA LYS A 74 -1.94 15.52 -26.08
C LYS A 74 -1.19 16.27 -27.20
N GLY A 75 -1.89 16.49 -28.31
CA GLY A 75 -1.28 16.81 -29.60
C GLY A 75 -0.27 17.96 -29.55
N ALA A 76 0.79 17.79 -30.34
CA ALA A 76 1.63 18.86 -30.82
C ALA A 76 0.78 19.84 -31.67
N GLY A 77 0.11 20.78 -31.01
CA GLY A 77 -0.40 22.01 -31.62
C GLY A 77 0.70 23.05 -31.61
N GLY A 78 0.94 23.67 -32.76
CA GLY A 78 2.09 24.53 -33.05
C GLY A 78 2.31 25.66 -32.04
N VAL A 79 3.59 25.91 -31.74
CA VAL A 79 4.05 27.10 -31.06
C VAL A 79 4.12 28.23 -32.09
N GLU A 80 3.09 29.08 -32.12
CA GLU A 80 3.30 30.51 -32.41
C GLU A 80 3.28 31.28 -31.09
N ARG A 81 4.15 32.28 -31.02
CA ARG A 81 4.55 33.03 -29.83
C ARG A 81 3.40 33.89 -29.28
N GLY A 82 3.27 33.90 -27.96
CA GLY A 82 2.57 34.94 -27.21
C GLY A 82 2.99 34.87 -25.74
N ILE A 83 3.71 35.90 -25.30
CA ILE A 83 4.18 36.11 -23.93
C ILE A 83 2.96 36.52 -23.09
N GLU A 84 2.79 35.97 -21.88
CA GLU A 84 2.63 36.71 -20.61
C GLU A 84 2.33 35.78 -19.42
N ALA A 85 2.75 36.25 -18.25
CA ALA A 85 2.87 35.54 -16.98
C ALA A 85 1.61 35.67 -16.09
N GLY A 86 1.52 34.84 -15.05
CA GLY A 86 0.75 35.18 -13.84
C GLY A 86 -0.16 34.09 -13.28
N GLU A 87 0.23 33.61 -12.09
CA GLU A 87 -0.59 33.41 -10.86
C GLU A 87 -1.79 32.44 -10.79
N GLU A 88 -1.69 31.60 -9.75
CA GLU A 88 -2.68 31.19 -8.72
C GLU A 88 -4.20 31.08 -9.02
N GLY A 89 -4.77 29.95 -8.55
CA GLY A 89 -5.95 29.97 -7.68
C GLY A 89 -7.30 29.49 -8.25
N GLY A 90 -8.01 28.66 -7.45
CA GLY A 90 -9.48 28.57 -7.31
C GLY A 90 -10.27 27.93 -8.47
N ASP A 91 -10.95 26.79 -8.30
CA ASP A 91 -12.23 26.54 -7.60
C ASP A 91 -13.50 26.84 -8.45
N ARG A 92 -14.43 25.86 -8.45
CA ARG A 92 -15.84 25.86 -8.94
C ARG A 92 -16.07 25.96 -10.46
N GLY A 93 -17.09 25.36 -11.06
CA GLY A 93 -18.28 24.64 -10.56
C GLY A 93 -18.94 23.91 -11.75
N GLU A 94 -19.71 22.86 -11.47
CA GLU A 94 -21.16 22.76 -11.77
C GLU A 94 -21.48 22.03 -13.08
N GLU A 95 -22.10 20.85 -12.96
CA GLU A 95 -23.07 20.36 -13.96
C GLU A 95 -24.23 19.68 -13.22
N GLU A 96 -25.37 20.36 -13.19
CA GLU A 96 -26.70 19.74 -13.09
C GLU A 96 -27.16 19.32 -14.50
N GLY A 97 -27.81 18.17 -14.62
CA GLY A 97 -28.23 17.58 -15.90
C GLY A 97 -29.68 17.90 -16.29
N VAL A 98 -30.06 17.58 -17.53
CA VAL A 98 -31.43 17.26 -17.98
C VAL A 98 -31.38 16.33 -19.20
N GLU A 99 -32.28 15.34 -19.23
CA GLU A 99 -32.51 14.34 -20.28
C GLU A 99 -33.24 14.90 -21.53
N GLY A 100 -32.95 14.34 -22.71
CA GLY A 100 -33.70 14.54 -23.96
C GLY A 100 -33.21 13.66 -25.11
N GLU A 101 -34.11 12.87 -25.69
CA GLU A 101 -33.87 11.73 -26.60
C GLU A 101 -33.60 12.06 -28.10
N ARG A 102 -32.67 11.28 -28.71
CA ARG A 102 -32.53 10.75 -30.12
C ARG A 102 -32.29 11.78 -31.25
N GLU A 103 -31.32 11.63 -32.17
CA GLU A 103 -31.07 10.53 -33.13
C GLU A 103 -29.60 10.42 -33.64
N SER A 104 -29.19 9.17 -33.90
CA SER A 104 -28.21 8.59 -34.86
C SER A 104 -26.86 9.28 -35.21
N GLY A 105 -25.75 8.58 -34.92
CA GLY A 105 -24.45 8.78 -35.58
C GLY A 105 -23.26 8.10 -34.87
N GLU A 106 -22.96 6.86 -35.25
CA GLU A 106 -21.64 6.19 -35.25
C GLU A 106 -20.71 6.28 -33.99
N ASN A 107 -20.92 5.30 -33.11
CA ASN A 107 -19.97 4.49 -32.33
C ASN A 107 -18.45 4.80 -32.45
N GLU A 108 -17.94 5.78 -31.68
CA GLU A 108 -16.53 5.80 -31.24
C GLU A 108 -16.44 5.52 -29.74
N ARG A 109 -15.96 4.33 -29.40
CA ARG A 109 -15.61 3.94 -28.02
C ARG A 109 -14.56 4.91 -27.50
N THR A 110 -14.97 5.83 -26.64
CA THR A 110 -14.08 6.74 -25.92
C THR A 110 -13.15 5.91 -25.02
N ALA A 111 -11.94 5.65 -25.53
CA ALA A 111 -10.91 4.96 -24.79
C ALA A 111 -10.55 5.78 -23.54
N THR A 112 -10.96 5.24 -22.38
CA THR A 112 -10.60 5.71 -21.04
C THR A 112 -9.09 5.93 -20.96
N ALA A 113 -8.69 7.11 -20.50
CA ALA A 113 -7.28 7.48 -20.33
C ALA A 113 -6.56 6.41 -19.48
N ALA A 114 -5.49 5.82 -20.03
CA ALA A 114 -4.70 4.82 -19.33
C ALA A 114 -3.78 5.50 -18.32
N GLY A 115 -3.88 5.12 -17.05
CA GLY A 115 -2.87 5.44 -16.04
C GLY A 115 -1.58 4.66 -16.29
N VAL A 116 -0.52 4.94 -15.53
CA VAL A 116 0.81 4.28 -15.56
C VAL A 116 0.75 2.80 -15.11
N GLY A 117 -0.42 2.18 -15.08
CA GLY A 117 -0.61 0.79 -14.68
C GLY A 117 -0.69 -0.16 -15.88
N GLY A 118 -0.64 -1.46 -15.61
CA GLY A 118 -0.87 -2.52 -16.61
C GLY A 118 -2.32 -2.62 -17.12
N LYS A 119 -3.18 -1.63 -16.85
CA LYS A 119 -4.59 -1.61 -17.25
C LYS A 119 -4.87 -0.40 -18.17
N GLY A 120 -5.47 -0.67 -19.34
CA GLY A 120 -5.88 0.34 -20.32
C GLY A 120 -4.76 0.74 -21.30
N GLY A 121 -5.12 1.35 -22.43
CA GLY A 121 -4.16 1.89 -23.41
C GLY A 121 -3.23 0.87 -24.06
N GLY A 122 -3.59 -0.42 -24.04
CA GLY A 122 -2.74 -1.52 -24.52
C GLY A 122 -1.75 -2.07 -23.48
N GLY A 123 -1.76 -1.57 -22.23
CA GLY A 123 -0.99 -2.14 -21.12
C GLY A 123 -1.40 -3.59 -20.83
N ARG A 124 -0.45 -4.41 -20.35
CA ARG A 124 -0.72 -5.83 -20.05
C ARG A 124 0.14 -6.34 -18.90
N TRP A 125 -0.39 -7.31 -18.16
CA TRP A 125 0.35 -8.02 -17.12
C TRP A 125 1.22 -9.11 -17.75
N LEU A 126 2.45 -9.22 -17.27
CA LEU A 126 3.41 -10.27 -17.65
C LEU A 126 3.54 -11.32 -16.53
N PHE A 127 3.49 -10.85 -15.28
CA PHE A 127 3.59 -11.69 -14.09
C PHE A 127 2.80 -11.09 -12.93
N VAL A 128 2.17 -11.93 -12.12
CA VAL A 128 1.52 -11.55 -10.85
C VAL A 128 1.70 -12.68 -9.84
N SER A 129 2.06 -12.34 -8.61
CA SER A 129 2.03 -13.24 -7.46
C SER A 129 1.45 -12.52 -6.25
N HIS A 130 0.48 -13.14 -5.58
CA HIS A 130 -0.05 -12.67 -4.30
C HIS A 130 0.67 -13.30 -3.10
N ASP A 131 1.57 -14.24 -3.36
CA ASP A 131 2.37 -14.94 -2.37
C ASP A 131 3.87 -14.64 -2.58
N PRO A 132 4.71 -14.78 -1.53
CA PRO A 132 6.15 -14.76 -1.69
C PRO A 132 6.63 -15.73 -2.77
N VAL A 133 7.50 -15.27 -3.65
CA VAL A 133 8.01 -16.07 -4.77
C VAL A 133 9.18 -16.92 -4.28
N ASP A 134 9.13 -18.25 -4.51
CA ASP A 134 10.18 -19.16 -4.06
C ASP A 134 11.48 -18.97 -4.85
N ILE A 135 12.48 -18.41 -4.17
CA ILE A 135 13.79 -18.11 -4.74
C ILE A 135 14.59 -19.38 -5.10
N ARG A 136 14.27 -20.51 -4.47
CA ARG A 136 14.98 -21.79 -4.68
C ARG A 136 14.48 -22.56 -5.89
N LYS A 137 13.21 -22.36 -6.27
CA LYS A 137 12.59 -22.99 -7.45
C LYS A 137 12.77 -22.18 -8.75
N GLY A 138 13.12 -20.90 -8.64
CA GLY A 138 13.25 -20.01 -9.81
C GLY A 138 14.48 -20.24 -10.67
N VAL A 139 15.39 -21.12 -10.24
CA VAL A 139 16.53 -21.61 -11.04
C VAL A 139 16.86 -23.01 -10.52
N GLU A 140 16.15 -24.05 -10.96
CA GLU A 140 16.76 -25.38 -10.94
C GLU A 140 17.93 -25.33 -11.93
N ARG A 141 19.14 -25.03 -11.42
CA ARG A 141 20.35 -25.33 -12.17
C ARG A 141 20.23 -26.81 -12.53
N SER A 142 20.16 -27.10 -13.81
CA SER A 142 20.40 -28.42 -14.40
C SER A 142 21.83 -28.85 -14.06
N GLY A 143 22.06 -29.19 -12.80
CA GLY A 143 23.27 -29.76 -12.27
C GLY A 143 23.11 -31.27 -12.27
N SER A 144 23.59 -31.90 -13.34
CA SER A 144 24.07 -33.27 -13.42
C SER A 144 23.53 -34.26 -12.37
N GLU A 145 22.43 -34.95 -12.68
CA GLU A 145 22.25 -36.31 -12.19
C GLU A 145 22.19 -37.25 -13.39
N SER A 146 23.28 -38.00 -13.53
CA SER A 146 23.34 -39.24 -14.28
C SER A 146 22.41 -40.23 -13.58
N GLY A 147 21.20 -40.41 -14.11
CA GLY A 147 20.21 -41.31 -13.53
C GLY A 147 19.17 -41.71 -14.56
N SER A 148 19.36 -42.88 -15.16
CA SER A 148 18.35 -43.59 -15.96
C SER A 148 17.08 -43.85 -15.13
N GLY A 149 15.90 -43.47 -15.64
CA GLY A 149 14.63 -43.93 -15.05
C GLY A 149 13.40 -43.08 -15.37
N GLU A 150 12.66 -43.50 -16.40
CA GLU A 150 11.22 -43.36 -16.63
C GLU A 150 10.43 -42.18 -16.01
N GLY A 151 10.01 -41.27 -16.89
CA GLY A 151 8.57 -41.01 -17.08
C GLY A 151 7.81 -40.33 -15.95
N ARG A 152 8.24 -39.14 -15.53
CA ARG A 152 7.36 -38.19 -14.83
C ARG A 152 7.33 -36.87 -15.60
N LYS A 153 6.14 -36.47 -16.08
CA LYS A 153 5.91 -35.18 -16.75
C LYS A 153 6.32 -34.05 -15.80
N SER A 154 7.53 -33.51 -15.98
CA SER A 154 7.98 -32.29 -15.33
C SER A 154 7.11 -31.13 -15.80
N CYS A 155 6.39 -30.51 -14.87
CA CYS A 155 5.74 -29.23 -15.10
C CYS A 155 6.83 -28.18 -15.33
N GLY A 156 6.92 -27.67 -16.56
CA GLY A 156 8.01 -26.85 -17.07
C GLY A 156 8.43 -25.70 -16.16
N GLY A 157 9.61 -25.84 -15.57
CA GLY A 157 10.35 -24.72 -14.99
C GLY A 157 10.81 -23.79 -16.10
N LYS A 158 10.76 -22.49 -15.84
CA LYS A 158 11.38 -21.46 -16.68
C LYS A 158 12.82 -21.30 -16.19
N ASP A 159 13.80 -21.24 -17.10
CA ASP A 159 15.21 -21.43 -16.76
C ASP A 159 15.87 -20.15 -16.20
N SER A 160 15.13 -19.02 -16.13
CA SER A 160 15.61 -17.73 -15.62
C SER A 160 14.50 -16.87 -14.97
N TRP A 161 14.89 -15.87 -14.16
CA TRP A 161 13.94 -14.89 -13.60
C TRP A 161 13.29 -14.05 -14.69
N THR A 162 14.05 -13.71 -15.74
CA THR A 162 13.53 -12.99 -16.91
C THR A 162 12.36 -13.75 -17.55
N GLU A 163 12.53 -15.04 -17.81
CA GLU A 163 11.45 -15.87 -18.36
C GLU A 163 10.29 -16.03 -17.39
N LEU A 164 10.57 -16.22 -16.08
CA LEU A 164 9.54 -16.30 -15.04
C LEU A 164 8.60 -15.11 -15.12
N MET A 165 9.17 -13.93 -15.28
CA MET A 165 8.46 -12.65 -15.40
C MET A 165 7.80 -12.41 -16.77
N GLY A 166 7.91 -13.35 -17.72
CA GLY A 166 7.31 -13.24 -19.04
C GLY A 166 8.04 -12.28 -19.98
N MET A 167 9.33 -12.06 -19.74
CA MET A 167 10.20 -11.19 -20.51
C MET A 167 11.24 -11.99 -21.29
N GLN A 168 11.94 -11.33 -22.20
CA GLN A 168 12.99 -11.91 -23.01
C GLN A 168 14.32 -11.22 -22.70
N ARG A 169 15.40 -11.99 -22.64
CA ARG A 169 16.76 -11.48 -22.55
C ARG A 169 17.38 -11.51 -23.94
N LEU A 170 18.12 -10.47 -24.31
CA LEU A 170 18.97 -10.54 -25.49
C LEU A 170 20.25 -11.30 -25.10
N GLU A 171 20.65 -12.24 -25.94
CA GLU A 171 21.86 -13.05 -25.73
C GLU A 171 23.15 -12.21 -25.88
N GLY A 172 23.04 -11.04 -26.53
CA GLY A 172 24.10 -10.05 -26.69
C GLY A 172 24.22 -9.07 -25.52
N ARG A 173 25.44 -8.59 -25.29
CA ARG A 173 25.88 -7.77 -24.14
C ARG A 173 25.02 -6.52 -23.93
N ASP A 174 25.10 -5.93 -22.74
CA ASP A 174 24.39 -4.71 -22.33
C ASP A 174 24.39 -3.57 -23.38
N GLU A 175 25.42 -3.51 -24.23
CA GLU A 175 25.54 -2.61 -25.38
C GLU A 175 24.39 -2.76 -26.41
N GLU A 176 23.94 -3.97 -26.73
CA GLU A 176 22.84 -4.20 -27.69
C GLU A 176 21.50 -3.73 -27.13
N VAL A 177 21.25 -3.99 -25.84
CA VAL A 177 20.07 -3.51 -25.13
C VAL A 177 20.06 -1.98 -25.13
N GLN A 178 21.21 -1.37 -24.85
CA GLN A 178 21.36 0.08 -24.88
C GLN A 178 21.08 0.66 -26.28
N VAL A 179 21.72 0.11 -27.32
CA VAL A 179 21.50 0.54 -28.70
C VAL A 179 20.03 0.41 -29.09
N LEU A 180 19.37 -0.70 -28.76
CA LEU A 180 17.95 -0.88 -29.04
C LEU A 180 17.09 0.13 -28.29
N MET A 181 17.40 0.43 -27.03
CA MET A 181 16.67 1.43 -26.26
C MET A 181 16.80 2.82 -26.88
N GLU A 182 17.98 3.17 -27.38
CA GLU A 182 18.30 4.47 -28.00
C GLU A 182 17.94 4.57 -29.49
N SER A 183 17.75 3.44 -30.20
CA SER A 183 17.54 3.42 -31.65
C SER A 183 16.18 3.96 -32.11
N SER A 184 15.22 4.15 -31.18
CA SER A 184 13.87 4.62 -31.49
C SER A 184 13.75 6.13 -31.26
N ARG A 185 13.28 6.86 -32.27
CA ARG A 185 12.86 8.27 -32.12
C ARG A 185 11.54 8.44 -31.36
N ILE A 186 10.83 7.33 -31.13
CA ILE A 186 9.57 7.28 -30.39
C ILE A 186 9.86 6.69 -29.01
N GLU A 187 9.32 7.32 -27.97
CA GLU A 187 9.40 6.85 -26.59
C GLU A 187 8.90 5.39 -26.49
N LYS A 188 9.75 4.50 -25.98
CA LYS A 188 9.40 3.10 -25.80
C LYS A 188 8.51 2.92 -24.59
N ARG A 189 7.59 1.95 -24.67
CA ARG A 189 6.77 1.55 -23.52
C ARG A 189 7.63 0.76 -22.55
N LEU A 190 7.52 1.09 -21.27
CA LEU A 190 8.33 0.50 -20.22
C LEU A 190 7.65 -0.69 -19.55
N VAL A 191 8.47 -1.66 -19.16
CA VAL A 191 8.09 -2.80 -18.33
C VAL A 191 8.48 -2.50 -16.90
N HIS A 192 7.50 -2.56 -16.00
CA HIS A 192 7.64 -2.20 -14.61
C HIS A 192 7.53 -3.45 -13.73
N PHE A 193 8.44 -3.55 -12.76
CA PHE A 193 8.31 -4.44 -11.62
C PHE A 193 7.72 -3.65 -10.45
N LYS A 194 6.72 -4.22 -9.78
CA LYS A 194 6.07 -3.57 -8.65
C LYS A 194 5.72 -4.54 -7.54
N PHE A 195 6.08 -4.19 -6.30
CA PHE A 195 5.46 -4.72 -5.10
C PHE A 195 4.46 -3.70 -4.54
N GLU A 196 3.22 -4.15 -4.34
CA GLU A 196 2.17 -3.35 -3.71
C GLU A 196 1.74 -4.05 -2.41
N PRO A 197 1.73 -3.36 -1.26
CA PRO A 197 1.24 -3.94 0.00
C PRO A 197 -0.28 -4.04 0.01
N MET A 198 -0.86 -4.47 1.15
CA MET A 198 -2.29 -4.60 1.30
C MET A 198 -3.03 -3.28 1.01
N ILE A 199 -4.16 -3.37 0.32
CA ILE A 199 -5.16 -2.31 0.21
C ILE A 199 -6.54 -2.85 0.58
N LEU A 200 -7.27 -2.09 1.39
CA LEU A 200 -8.66 -2.38 1.76
C LEU A 200 -9.52 -1.12 1.60
N HIS A 201 -10.76 -1.30 1.15
CA HIS A 201 -11.80 -0.28 1.29
C HIS A 201 -12.86 -0.79 2.25
N ILE A 202 -13.10 -0.03 3.33
CA ILE A 202 -14.06 -0.34 4.38
C ILE A 202 -15.12 0.76 4.39
N LEU A 203 -16.35 0.39 4.08
CA LEU A 203 -17.50 1.26 4.28
C LEU A 203 -17.92 1.20 5.75
N THR A 204 -18.20 2.36 6.34
CA THR A 204 -18.47 2.51 7.78
C THR A 204 -19.82 3.17 8.02
N ALA A 205 -20.52 2.76 9.08
CA ALA A 205 -21.87 3.22 9.41
C ALA A 205 -21.95 4.66 9.93
N SER A 206 -20.82 5.24 10.34
CA SER A 206 -20.75 6.57 10.94
C SER A 206 -19.34 7.15 10.88
N LEU A 207 -19.22 8.47 11.12
CA LEU A 207 -17.92 9.14 11.27
C LEU A 207 -17.11 8.59 12.46
N GLN A 208 -17.77 8.20 13.54
CA GLN A 208 -17.12 7.63 14.72
C GLN A 208 -16.47 6.29 14.37
N GLN A 209 -17.18 5.43 13.62
CA GLN A 209 -16.64 4.16 13.17
C GLN A 209 -15.50 4.35 12.16
N ALA A 210 -15.64 5.31 11.25
CA ALA A 210 -14.57 5.70 10.33
C ALA A 210 -13.30 6.12 11.07
N GLN A 211 -13.44 6.94 12.12
CA GLN A 211 -12.32 7.41 12.93
C GLN A 211 -11.63 6.26 13.68
N LEU A 212 -12.39 5.29 14.18
CA LEU A 212 -11.85 4.10 14.84
C LEU A 212 -11.00 3.27 13.87
N VAL A 213 -11.56 2.94 12.70
CA VAL A 213 -10.86 2.19 11.65
C VAL A 213 -9.59 2.92 11.21
N LEU A 214 -9.69 4.23 10.95
CA LEU A 214 -8.57 5.06 10.53
C LEU A 214 -7.48 5.13 11.60
N SER A 215 -7.86 5.25 12.88
CA SER A 215 -6.91 5.28 14.00
C SER A 215 -6.14 3.97 14.12
N ALA A 216 -6.83 2.82 14.02
CA ALA A 216 -6.20 1.51 14.01
C ALA A 216 -5.24 1.36 12.81
N ALA A 217 -5.66 1.78 11.61
CA ALA A 217 -4.83 1.73 10.41
C ALA A 217 -3.54 2.57 10.53
N LEU A 218 -3.65 3.82 11.00
CA LEU A 218 -2.50 4.71 11.18
C LEU A 218 -1.51 4.18 12.23
N GLN A 219 -2.02 3.63 13.34
CA GLN A 219 -1.20 3.01 14.40
C GLN A 219 -0.50 1.73 13.92
N ALA A 220 -1.16 0.95 13.06
CA ALA A 220 -0.57 -0.26 12.47
C ALA A 220 0.50 0.02 11.40
N GLY A 221 0.57 1.26 10.89
CA GLY A 221 1.58 1.72 9.92
C GLY A 221 1.05 1.98 8.52
N PHE A 222 -0.27 2.00 8.31
CA PHE A 222 -0.90 2.37 7.03
C PHE A 222 -1.07 3.89 6.94
N ARG A 223 0.05 4.61 6.83
CA ARG A 223 0.13 6.08 6.97
C ARG A 223 -0.60 6.86 5.90
N GLU A 224 -0.81 6.27 4.73
CA GLU A 224 -1.50 6.89 3.61
C GLU A 224 -3.01 6.65 3.63
N SER A 225 -3.54 6.00 4.69
CA SER A 225 -4.98 5.76 4.86
C SER A 225 -5.77 7.06 5.00
N GLY A 226 -7.01 7.05 4.51
CA GLY A 226 -7.88 8.22 4.55
C GLY A 226 -9.36 7.85 4.39
N ALA A 227 -10.24 8.82 4.58
CA ALA A 227 -11.68 8.62 4.48
C ALA A 227 -12.32 9.55 3.42
N LEU A 228 -13.31 9.02 2.71
CA LEU A 228 -14.14 9.72 1.72
C LEU A 228 -15.61 9.68 2.16
N ASN A 229 -16.46 10.50 1.53
CA ASN A 229 -17.90 10.59 1.82
C ASN A 229 -18.21 11.03 3.27
N LEU A 230 -17.51 12.07 3.74
CA LEU A 230 -17.66 12.62 5.10
C LEU A 230 -18.85 13.57 5.24
N THR A 231 -19.38 14.08 4.13
CA THR A 231 -20.54 14.97 4.09
C THR A 231 -21.78 14.22 3.59
N PRO A 232 -22.99 14.63 4.00
CA PRO A 232 -24.22 14.09 3.46
C PRO A 232 -24.28 14.28 1.95
N SER A 233 -24.57 13.21 1.21
CA SER A 233 -24.76 13.27 -0.23
C SER A 233 -26.20 13.68 -0.53
N SER A 234 -26.38 14.92 -0.99
CA SER A 234 -27.60 15.45 -1.62
C SER A 234 -28.87 15.51 -0.75
N GLY A 235 -29.15 16.68 -0.16
CA GLY A 235 -30.49 17.21 0.20
C GLY A 235 -31.33 16.48 1.24
N ASN A 236 -31.16 15.16 1.38
CA ASN A 236 -31.80 14.32 2.36
C ASN A 236 -30.90 14.32 3.60
N ASN A 237 -31.51 14.56 4.76
CA ASN A 237 -30.86 14.69 6.06
C ASN A 237 -30.28 13.34 6.58
N GLU A 238 -29.85 12.46 5.68
CA GLU A 238 -29.26 11.16 6.01
C GLU A 238 -27.82 11.34 6.53
N PRO A 239 -27.43 10.56 7.55
CA PRO A 239 -26.06 10.59 8.04
C PRO A 239 -25.07 10.10 6.97
N PRO A 240 -23.86 10.68 6.89
CA PRO A 240 -22.84 10.24 5.96
C PRO A 240 -22.44 8.78 6.25
N ILE A 241 -22.08 8.06 5.19
CA ILE A 241 -21.59 6.67 5.23
C ILE A 241 -20.15 6.67 4.70
N PRO A 242 -19.15 6.95 5.55
CA PRO A 242 -17.79 7.15 5.09
C PRO A 242 -17.17 5.87 4.55
N MET A 243 -16.35 6.03 3.52
CA MET A 243 -15.49 4.97 3.00
C MET A 243 -14.05 5.22 3.45
N VAL A 244 -13.49 4.31 4.25
CA VAL A 244 -12.10 4.36 4.69
C VAL A 244 -11.25 3.50 3.76
N GLY A 245 -10.29 4.13 3.09
CA GLY A 245 -9.25 3.44 2.33
C GLY A 245 -8.03 3.20 3.19
N ILE A 246 -7.69 1.93 3.40
CA ILE A 246 -6.49 1.50 4.12
C ILE A 246 -5.43 1.17 3.10
N ARG A 247 -4.31 1.89 3.15
CA ARG A 247 -3.21 1.74 2.20
C ARG A 247 -1.88 2.10 2.84
N SER A 248 -0.81 1.53 2.30
CA SER A 248 0.53 2.02 2.62
C SER A 248 1.40 2.19 1.38
N MET A 249 2.14 3.31 1.31
CA MET A 249 3.20 3.50 0.32
C MET A 249 4.58 3.15 0.88
N GLY A 250 4.77 3.19 2.20
CA GLY A 250 6.06 2.88 2.84
C GLY A 250 6.60 1.46 2.59
N LEU A 251 5.77 0.52 2.14
CA LEU A 251 6.21 -0.83 1.75
C LEU A 251 6.32 -1.04 0.24
N ALA A 252 5.81 -0.13 -0.58
CA ALA A 252 5.84 -0.27 -2.03
C ALA A 252 7.27 -0.31 -2.57
N LEU A 253 7.47 -1.07 -3.64
CA LEU A 253 8.69 -1.10 -4.44
C LEU A 253 8.28 -1.00 -5.89
N GLU A 254 8.92 -0.12 -6.65
CA GLU A 254 8.66 0.06 -8.07
C GLU A 254 9.97 0.30 -8.80
N SER A 255 10.16 -0.34 -9.95
CA SER A 255 11.35 -0.18 -10.77
C SER A 255 11.07 -0.55 -12.22
N VAL A 256 11.64 0.20 -13.14
CA VAL A 256 11.65 -0.13 -14.57
C VAL A 256 12.69 -1.23 -14.80
N ILE A 257 12.27 -2.33 -15.42
CA ILE A 257 13.12 -3.51 -15.65
C ILE A 257 13.26 -3.89 -17.13
N GLY A 258 12.52 -3.24 -18.02
CA GLY A 258 12.57 -3.53 -19.45
C GLY A 258 11.77 -2.55 -20.30
N PHE A 259 11.72 -2.82 -21.60
CA PHE A 259 10.93 -2.07 -22.56
C PHE A 259 10.31 -2.99 -23.62
N GLU A 260 9.27 -2.51 -24.29
CA GLU A 260 8.73 -3.17 -25.49
C GLU A 260 9.51 -2.72 -26.73
N ASP A 261 9.95 -3.68 -27.53
CA ASP A 261 10.46 -3.45 -28.89
C ASP A 261 9.85 -4.45 -29.86
N GLN A 262 9.19 -3.96 -30.91
CA GLN A 262 8.54 -4.79 -31.94
C GLN A 262 7.62 -5.88 -31.35
N GLY A 263 6.92 -5.58 -30.25
CA GLY A 263 6.03 -6.52 -29.55
C GLY A 263 6.74 -7.53 -28.64
N ARG A 264 8.05 -7.38 -28.39
CA ARG A 264 8.84 -8.19 -27.46
C ARG A 264 9.16 -7.37 -26.21
N GLU A 265 8.90 -7.92 -25.03
CA GLU A 265 9.28 -7.32 -23.75
C GLU A 265 10.73 -7.68 -23.40
N ILE A 266 11.64 -6.77 -23.72
CA ILE A 266 13.08 -6.95 -23.54
C ILE A 266 13.45 -6.52 -22.12
N CYS A 267 14.06 -7.44 -21.37
CA CYS A 267 14.62 -7.18 -20.05
C CYS A 267 15.96 -6.44 -20.20
N MET A 268 16.09 -5.31 -19.49
CA MET A 268 17.30 -4.49 -19.50
C MET A 268 18.15 -4.66 -18.24
N VAL A 269 17.65 -5.39 -17.24
CA VAL A 269 18.34 -5.56 -15.95
C VAL A 269 18.97 -6.95 -15.83
N PRO A 270 20.07 -7.09 -15.08
CA PRO A 270 20.70 -8.39 -14.88
C PRO A 270 19.89 -9.33 -13.97
N GLU A 271 20.05 -10.64 -14.17
CA GLU A 271 19.36 -11.69 -13.41
C GLU A 271 19.55 -11.54 -11.89
N TRP A 272 20.75 -11.15 -11.44
CA TRP A 272 21.03 -10.95 -10.02
C TRP A 272 20.20 -9.80 -9.43
N GLN A 273 19.90 -8.77 -10.21
CA GLN A 273 19.08 -7.64 -9.77
C GLN A 273 17.60 -8.05 -9.70
N LEU A 274 17.08 -8.79 -10.68
CA LEU A 274 15.72 -9.35 -10.62
C LEU A 274 15.54 -10.24 -9.39
N ARG A 275 16.53 -11.12 -9.12
CA ARG A 275 16.56 -11.96 -7.93
C ARG A 275 16.51 -11.12 -6.65
N HIS A 276 17.34 -10.07 -6.53
CA HIS A 276 17.33 -9.20 -5.35
C HIS A 276 16.02 -8.43 -5.20
N MET A 277 15.39 -8.00 -6.29
CA MET A 277 14.08 -7.34 -6.24
C MET A 277 13.00 -8.29 -5.71
N ILE A 278 13.04 -9.57 -6.08
CA ILE A 278 12.17 -10.60 -5.51
C ILE A 278 12.49 -10.82 -4.02
N GLU A 279 13.77 -10.92 -3.64
CA GLU A 279 14.19 -11.07 -2.24
C GLU A 279 13.68 -9.92 -1.37
N VAL A 280 13.83 -8.67 -1.83
CA VAL A 280 13.29 -7.49 -1.13
C VAL A 280 11.77 -7.57 -1.06
N SER A 281 11.09 -7.91 -2.16
CA SER A 281 9.62 -8.02 -2.18
C SER A 281 9.11 -9.10 -1.23
N ASN A 282 9.80 -10.23 -1.11
CA ASN A 282 9.50 -11.26 -0.12
C ASN A 282 9.66 -10.76 1.31
N GLN A 283 10.68 -9.94 1.60
CA GLN A 283 10.80 -9.27 2.90
C GLN A 283 9.64 -8.27 3.12
N ARG A 284 9.20 -7.57 2.07
CA ARG A 284 8.04 -6.67 2.14
C ARG A 284 6.74 -7.43 2.39
N PHE A 285 6.55 -8.64 1.84
CA PHE A 285 5.43 -9.51 2.22
C PHE A 285 5.44 -9.80 3.72
N VAL A 286 6.58 -10.17 4.30
CA VAL A 286 6.69 -10.45 5.74
C VAL A 286 6.32 -9.23 6.59
N GLU A 287 6.85 -8.04 6.27
CA GLU A 287 6.50 -6.83 7.02
C GLU A 287 5.04 -6.40 6.79
N ASN A 288 4.52 -6.60 5.58
CA ASN A 288 3.12 -6.36 5.25
C ASN A 288 2.21 -7.25 6.12
N THR A 289 2.49 -8.56 6.22
CA THR A 289 1.76 -9.47 7.12
C THR A 289 1.78 -8.99 8.58
N LYS A 290 2.92 -8.52 9.08
CA LYS A 290 2.98 -7.94 10.44
C LYS A 290 2.11 -6.70 10.58
N ARG A 291 2.04 -5.82 9.57
CA ARG A 291 1.15 -4.65 9.57
C ARG A 291 -0.31 -5.05 9.56
N ILE A 292 -0.68 -6.04 8.76
CA ILE A 292 -2.03 -6.60 8.67
C ILE A 292 -2.48 -7.12 10.03
N GLU A 293 -1.65 -7.94 10.69
CA GLU A 293 -1.98 -8.47 12.03
C GLU A 293 -2.06 -7.36 13.09
N ARG A 294 -1.15 -6.38 13.08
CA ARG A 294 -1.26 -5.23 14.00
C ARG A 294 -2.57 -4.46 13.78
N PHE A 295 -2.96 -4.25 12.53
CA PHE A 295 -4.21 -3.57 12.21
C PHE A 295 -5.42 -4.37 12.69
N ARG A 296 -5.44 -5.68 12.43
CA ARG A 296 -6.47 -6.61 12.89
C ARG A 296 -6.65 -6.52 14.41
N THR A 297 -5.57 -6.70 15.18
CA THR A 297 -5.61 -6.62 16.65
C THR A 297 -6.13 -5.27 17.13
N LEU A 298 -5.57 -4.17 16.64
CA LEU A 298 -5.96 -2.82 17.07
C LEU A 298 -7.44 -2.52 16.74
N LEU A 299 -7.91 -2.94 15.57
CA LEU A 299 -9.29 -2.71 15.16
C LEU A 299 -10.28 -3.45 16.08
N LEU A 300 -10.00 -4.71 16.39
CA LEU A 300 -10.83 -5.51 17.29
C LEU A 300 -10.79 -4.96 18.72
N GLU A 301 -9.61 -4.66 19.26
CA GLU A 301 -9.45 -4.08 20.60
C GLU A 301 -10.19 -2.74 20.76
N MET A 302 -10.10 -1.87 19.75
CA MET A 302 -10.81 -0.58 19.75
C MET A 302 -12.33 -0.77 19.64
N SER A 303 -12.77 -1.76 18.86
CA SER A 303 -14.20 -2.08 18.71
C SER A 303 -14.79 -2.67 20.01
N GLU A 304 -14.04 -3.48 20.75
CA GLU A 304 -14.44 -4.10 22.02
C GLU A 304 -14.32 -3.17 23.25
N SER A 305 -13.26 -2.37 23.32
CA SER A 305 -13.07 -1.36 24.38
C SER A 305 -14.11 -0.24 24.27
N GLY A 306 -14.69 -0.09 23.09
CA GLY A 306 -16.03 0.44 22.92
C GLY A 306 -16.11 1.93 22.68
N MET A 307 -17.21 2.27 22.03
CA MET A 307 -18.00 3.48 22.27
C MET A 307 -18.54 3.56 23.72
N GLY A 308 -17.78 3.15 24.73
CA GLY A 308 -18.33 3.01 26.08
C GLY A 308 -17.46 2.45 27.21
N LYS A 309 -16.17 2.11 27.02
CA LYS A 309 -15.24 2.28 28.14
C LYS A 309 -14.60 3.63 27.97
N GLU A 310 -15.13 4.61 28.70
CA GLU A 310 -14.22 5.54 29.37
C GLU A 310 -13.04 4.69 29.82
N ARG A 311 -11.84 5.08 29.39
CA ARG A 311 -10.66 4.60 30.11
C ARG A 311 -11.05 4.73 31.57
N LYS A 312 -11.12 3.62 32.30
CA LYS A 312 -10.77 3.63 33.71
C LYS A 312 -9.29 4.04 33.71
N GLY A 313 -9.04 5.31 33.36
CA GLY A 313 -8.04 6.10 34.00
C GLY A 313 -8.45 5.97 35.44
N ASP A 314 -7.80 5.03 36.10
CA ASP A 314 -7.46 5.14 37.50
C ASP A 314 -7.42 6.64 37.80
N GLY A 315 -8.28 7.09 38.71
CA GLY A 315 -8.37 8.48 39.16
C GLY A 315 -7.09 8.89 39.90
N ARG A 316 -5.93 8.62 39.31
CA ARG A 316 -4.69 9.32 39.58
C ARG A 316 -4.88 10.64 38.89
N GLU A 317 -5.20 11.62 39.73
CA GLU A 317 -4.89 13.02 39.51
C GLU A 317 -3.69 13.12 38.58
N TRP A 318 -3.88 13.87 37.50
CA TRP A 318 -2.79 14.26 36.64
C TRP A 318 -1.73 14.87 37.55
N GLU A 319 -0.59 14.18 37.75
CA GLU A 319 0.46 14.75 38.56
C GLU A 319 0.82 16.12 37.97
N ASP A 320 0.82 17.13 38.84
CA ASP A 320 1.17 18.48 38.44
C ASP A 320 2.53 18.48 37.75
N ALA A 321 2.72 19.35 36.76
CA ALA A 321 3.96 19.40 35.99
C ALA A 321 5.20 19.60 36.90
N GLY A 322 5.02 20.27 38.05
CA GLY A 322 6.03 20.39 39.11
C GLY A 322 6.36 19.05 39.76
N ALA A 323 5.35 18.29 40.18
CA ALA A 323 5.52 16.98 40.81
C ALA A 323 6.23 15.97 39.89
N ARG A 324 5.93 16.01 38.58
CA ARG A 324 6.62 15.21 37.56
C ARG A 324 8.10 15.57 37.44
N ARG A 325 8.43 16.87 37.49
CA ARG A 325 9.80 17.37 37.39
C ARG A 325 10.63 17.01 38.62
N GLU A 326 10.06 17.15 39.81
CA GLU A 326 10.73 16.78 41.06
C GLU A 326 10.97 15.28 41.16
N ARG A 327 9.99 14.46 40.79
CA ARG A 327 10.13 13.01 40.76
C ARG A 327 11.23 12.57 39.80
N LYS A 328 11.30 13.14 38.59
CA LYS A 328 12.38 12.86 37.62
C LYS A 328 13.75 13.33 38.13
N LYS A 329 13.83 14.47 38.82
CA LYS A 329 15.08 14.94 39.44
C LYS A 329 15.53 14.00 40.57
N ALA A 330 14.61 13.57 41.45
CA ALA A 330 14.91 12.66 42.55
C ALA A 330 15.31 11.26 42.07
N GLU A 331 14.60 10.72 41.08
CA GLU A 331 14.96 9.43 40.46
C GLU A 331 16.29 9.51 39.71
N GLY A 332 16.55 10.63 39.02
CA GLY A 332 17.82 10.92 38.38
C GLY A 332 18.99 10.99 39.38
N MET A 333 18.80 11.69 40.51
CA MET A 333 19.80 11.75 41.58
C MET A 333 20.03 10.38 42.23
N ARG A 334 18.99 9.58 42.44
CA ARG A 334 19.14 8.23 43.00
C ARG A 334 19.91 7.32 42.05
N ARG A 335 19.62 7.38 40.75
CA ARG A 335 20.32 6.60 39.73
C ARG A 335 21.78 7.06 39.55
N ALA A 336 22.05 8.36 39.69
CA ALA A 336 23.40 8.91 39.69
C ALA A 336 24.20 8.45 40.92
N GLU A 337 23.59 8.41 42.10
CA GLU A 337 24.22 7.92 43.33
C GLU A 337 24.48 6.41 43.27
N GLU A 338 23.52 5.62 42.76
CA GLU A 338 23.70 4.18 42.52
C GLU A 338 24.86 3.91 41.54
N LEU A 339 25.00 4.74 40.49
CA LEU A 339 26.13 4.69 39.55
C LEU A 339 27.45 5.12 40.21
N ARG A 340 27.44 6.12 41.09
CA ARG A 340 28.63 6.56 41.85
C ARG A 340 29.11 5.47 42.80
N VAL A 341 28.21 4.89 43.59
CA VAL A 341 28.51 3.78 44.50
C VAL A 341 28.98 2.54 43.72
N SER A 342 28.38 2.23 42.56
CA SER A 342 28.87 1.15 41.71
C SER A 342 30.28 1.43 41.18
N ARG A 343 30.58 2.67 40.78
CA ARG A 343 31.88 3.07 40.25
C ARG A 343 32.96 3.11 41.34
N GLU A 344 32.60 3.45 42.58
CA GLU A 344 33.46 3.35 43.76
C GLU A 344 33.70 1.88 44.16
N ARG A 345 32.67 1.03 44.08
CA ARG A 345 32.80 -0.43 44.34
C ARG A 345 33.70 -1.13 43.32
N ASP A 346 33.63 -0.71 42.06
CA ASP A 346 34.40 -1.32 40.97
C ASP A 346 35.84 -0.75 40.86
N GLY A 347 36.29 0.03 41.85
CA GLY A 347 37.71 0.37 42.04
C GLY A 347 38.35 1.25 40.97
N LEU A 348 37.56 1.96 40.16
CA LEU A 348 38.04 2.90 39.14
C LEU A 348 38.16 4.31 39.72
N ILE A 349 39.13 4.50 40.61
CA ILE A 349 39.63 5.84 40.98
C ILE A 349 40.70 6.23 39.96
N GLY A 350 40.29 6.98 38.95
CA GLY A 350 41.17 7.81 38.14
C GLY A 350 40.74 9.25 38.34
N ASP A 351 41.58 10.02 39.03
CA ASP A 351 41.41 11.44 39.29
C ASP A 351 41.23 12.22 37.98
N THR A 352 40.09 12.87 37.83
CA THR A 352 39.96 14.13 37.08
C THR A 352 38.84 14.93 37.73
N GLU A 353 39.23 15.88 38.58
CA GLU A 353 38.41 17.05 38.90
C GLU A 353 38.16 17.83 37.59
N GLU A 354 36.93 17.81 37.11
CA GLU A 354 36.38 18.91 36.32
C GLU A 354 34.96 19.15 36.80
N VAL A 355 34.82 20.16 37.65
CA VAL A 355 33.54 20.72 38.09
C VAL A 355 32.96 21.46 36.89
N LEU A 356 32.04 20.82 36.16
CA LEU A 356 31.21 21.52 35.18
C LEU A 356 30.06 22.22 35.92
N ASP A 357 30.31 23.49 36.19
CA ASP A 357 29.37 24.48 36.73
C ASP A 357 28.23 24.70 35.71
N LEU A 358 27.05 24.18 36.04
CA LEU A 358 25.85 24.21 35.20
C LEU A 358 24.90 25.33 35.67
N ASP A 359 25.45 26.52 35.92
CA ASP A 359 24.72 27.75 36.23
C ASP A 359 25.24 28.92 35.36
N SER A 360 25.24 28.75 34.04
CA SER A 360 25.07 29.89 33.12
C SER A 360 24.66 29.38 31.75
N LEU A 361 23.44 29.72 31.33
CA LEU A 361 23.01 30.04 29.96
C LEU A 361 21.48 30.13 29.98
N ASP A 362 20.99 31.10 30.75
CA ASP A 362 19.65 31.67 30.58
C ASP A 362 19.86 33.18 30.43
N GLN A 363 20.31 33.58 29.23
CA GLN A 363 20.34 34.95 28.72
C GLN A 363 20.85 34.95 27.27
N ASN A 364 19.93 34.89 26.31
CA ASN A 364 19.92 35.86 25.21
C ASN A 364 18.60 35.80 24.44
N SER A 365 18.03 37.00 24.32
CA SER A 365 16.94 37.52 23.49
C SER A 365 16.51 36.77 22.25
#